data_AF-A0A6A5SA65-F1
#
_entry.id   AF-A0A6A5SA65-F1
#
_cell.length_a   1.000
_cell.length_b   1.000
_cell.length_c   1.000
_cell.angle_alpha   90.00
_cell.angle_beta   90.00
_cell.angle_gamma   90.00
#
_symmetry.space_group_name_H-M   'P 1'
#
loop_
_entity.id
_entity.type
_entity.pdbx_description
1 polymer ?
#
loop_
_entity_poly.entity_id
_entity_poly.type
_entity_poly.pdbx_seq_one_letter_code
_entity_poly.pdbx_strand_id
1 'polypeptide(L)'
;MQTGPQRQLQRIVQSIQTTLSTPEEQLIPHSFRPWQKQTPYRTVLSRLPKDEEAQAHTSYMQTRLGDSLLAIYSDAVPLHRGIRVSLAAFDYAHNAREVHWNTLNIGQGQIVYNGELEGITQGFEYAALVAAPSQEIRVHADNQAAIYRLQTPSDKPGQAWLLRCIQAANQIIRKGANISIHWVPGHKDVAGNERADSLAKRAAKKRPSSNTTSLAMTGIKIKNLASKEWQQALSNYTPSAIHKNPNTYAAKYK
;
A
#
# COMPACT_ATOMS: atom_id res chain seq x y z
N MET A 1 13.71 6.36 -45.52
CA MET A 1 12.46 5.68 -45.06
C MET A 1 11.54 6.74 -44.48
N GLN A 2 10.48 7.13 -45.20
CA GLN A 2 9.48 8.07 -44.69
C GLN A 2 8.61 7.35 -43.66
N THR A 3 8.59 7.85 -42.42
CA THR A 3 7.70 7.37 -41.37
C THR A 3 6.27 7.75 -41.73
N GLY A 4 5.39 6.75 -41.86
CA GLY A 4 3.99 6.95 -42.21
C GLY A 4 3.25 7.87 -41.22
N PRO A 5 2.05 8.37 -41.57
CA PRO A 5 1.32 9.32 -40.74
C PRO A 5 1.12 8.79 -39.32
N GLN A 6 1.47 9.62 -38.34
CA GLN A 6 1.40 9.28 -36.92
C GLN A 6 -0.03 8.88 -36.54
N ARG A 7 -0.19 7.65 -36.04
CA ARG A 7 -1.50 7.07 -35.66
C ARG A 7 -2.11 7.87 -34.50
N GLN A 8 -3.44 7.89 -34.40
CA GLN A 8 -4.16 8.59 -33.32
C GLN A 8 -3.65 8.18 -31.92
N LEU A 9 -3.39 6.89 -31.71
CA LEU A 9 -2.77 6.37 -30.49
C LEU A 9 -1.41 7.00 -30.18
N GLN A 10 -0.55 7.17 -31.18
CA GLN A 10 0.77 7.78 -30.99
C GLN A 10 0.64 9.26 -30.63
N ARG A 11 -0.33 9.97 -31.20
CA ARG A 11 -0.60 11.38 -30.84
C ARG A 11 -1.08 11.50 -29.40
N ILE A 12 -1.99 10.62 -28.97
CA ILE A 12 -2.48 10.58 -27.58
C ILE A 12 -1.34 10.27 -26.61
N VAL A 13 -0.52 9.26 -26.91
CA VAL A 13 0.64 8.90 -26.08
C VAL A 13 1.60 10.08 -25.95
N GLN A 14 1.87 10.78 -27.06
CA GLN A 14 2.78 11.92 -27.04
C GLN A 14 2.19 13.13 -26.31
N SER A 15 0.87 13.36 -26.38
CA SER A 15 0.23 14.45 -25.64
C SER A 15 0.21 14.23 -24.12
N ILE A 16 0.30 12.99 -23.66
CA ILE A 16 0.34 12.65 -22.22
C ILE A 16 1.75 12.34 -21.71
N GLN A 17 2.76 12.35 -22.58
CA GLN A 17 4.12 11.91 -22.25
C GLN A 17 4.77 12.73 -21.14
N THR A 18 4.43 14.01 -21.02
CA THR A 18 4.92 14.90 -19.95
C THR A 18 4.28 14.61 -18.58
N THR A 19 3.14 13.90 -18.58
CA THR A 19 2.39 13.53 -17.38
C THR A 19 2.81 12.15 -16.86
N LEU A 20 3.16 11.24 -17.77
CA LEU A 20 3.64 9.90 -17.45
C LEU A 20 5.08 9.96 -16.92
N SER A 21 5.43 9.08 -15.98
CA SER A 21 6.74 9.08 -15.31
C SER A 21 7.46 7.76 -15.51
N THR A 22 8.59 7.71 -16.22
CA THR A 22 9.32 6.45 -16.43
C THR A 22 10.35 6.17 -15.32
N PRO A 23 10.40 4.96 -14.73
CA PRO A 23 9.54 3.80 -14.97
C PRO A 23 8.17 3.89 -14.27
N GLU A 24 7.14 3.27 -14.85
CA GLU A 24 5.79 3.15 -14.25
C GLU A 24 5.52 1.73 -13.74
N GLU A 25 4.60 1.61 -12.79
CA GLU A 25 4.05 0.32 -12.36
C GLU A 25 3.53 -0.48 -13.56
N GLN A 26 3.99 -1.72 -13.66
CA GLN A 26 3.64 -2.64 -14.73
C GLN A 26 2.63 -3.67 -14.23
N LEU A 27 1.63 -3.94 -15.06
CA LEU A 27 0.67 -5.02 -14.84
C LEU A 27 0.94 -6.13 -15.84
N ILE A 28 0.94 -7.38 -15.36
CA ILE A 28 1.06 -8.59 -16.16
C ILE A 28 -0.35 -9.07 -16.48
N PRO A 29 -0.82 -8.97 -17.73
CA PRO A 29 -2.16 -9.41 -18.09
C PRO A 29 -2.35 -10.92 -17.87
N HIS A 30 -3.55 -11.32 -17.46
CA HIS A 30 -3.97 -12.70 -17.29
C HIS A 30 -3.11 -13.50 -16.29
N SER A 31 -2.61 -12.83 -15.25
CA SER A 31 -1.80 -13.49 -14.21
C SER A 31 -2.63 -14.45 -13.34
N PHE A 32 -3.94 -14.22 -13.28
CA PHE A 32 -4.87 -15.03 -12.51
C PHE A 32 -5.89 -15.69 -13.42
N ARG A 33 -6.25 -16.93 -13.11
CA ARG A 33 -7.35 -17.62 -13.77
C ARG A 33 -8.65 -16.88 -13.46
N PRO A 34 -9.61 -16.76 -14.40
CA PRO A 34 -10.87 -16.05 -14.16
C PRO A 34 -11.67 -16.56 -12.94
N TRP A 35 -11.50 -17.83 -12.56
CA TRP A 35 -12.15 -18.46 -11.41
C TRP A 35 -11.30 -18.48 -10.14
N GLN A 36 -10.06 -17.97 -10.16
CA GLN A 36 -9.21 -17.92 -8.99
C GLN A 36 -9.67 -16.79 -8.06
N LYS A 37 -10.43 -17.15 -7.03
CA LYS A 37 -11.03 -16.19 -6.09
C LYS A 37 -10.25 -16.01 -4.79
N GLN A 38 -9.28 -16.87 -4.51
CA GLN A 38 -8.63 -16.96 -3.20
C GLN A 38 -7.10 -16.94 -3.32
N THR A 39 -6.47 -16.39 -2.30
CA THR A 39 -5.03 -16.45 -2.05
C THR A 39 -4.69 -17.61 -1.11
N PRO A 40 -3.43 -18.07 -1.09
CA PRO A 40 -2.99 -19.15 -0.20
C PRO A 40 -2.76 -18.66 1.24
N TYR A 41 -3.52 -17.68 1.71
CA TYR A 41 -3.44 -17.14 3.06
C TYR A 41 -4.78 -16.53 3.46
N ARG A 42 -5.05 -16.47 4.76
CA ARG A 42 -6.27 -15.88 5.29
C ARG A 42 -6.06 -14.40 5.58
N THR A 43 -7.16 -13.65 5.55
CA THR A 43 -7.19 -12.27 6.04
C THR A 43 -8.25 -12.16 7.12
N VAL A 44 -7.96 -11.40 8.17
CA VAL A 44 -8.84 -11.19 9.32
C VAL A 44 -9.04 -9.70 9.48
N LEU A 45 -10.28 -9.25 9.28
CA LEU A 45 -10.69 -7.86 9.41
C LEU A 45 -11.70 -7.77 10.55
N SER A 46 -11.37 -6.98 11.58
CA SER A 46 -12.30 -6.76 12.69
C SER A 46 -13.44 -5.83 12.28
N ARG A 47 -14.61 -6.05 12.90
CA ARG A 47 -15.78 -5.17 12.84
C ARG A 47 -15.94 -4.33 14.10
N LEU A 48 -15.08 -4.55 15.09
CA LEU A 48 -15.12 -3.81 16.35
C LEU A 48 -14.66 -2.35 16.12
N PRO A 49 -15.12 -1.41 16.96
CA PRO A 49 -14.52 -0.09 17.06
C PRO A 49 -13.01 -0.17 17.31
N LYS A 50 -12.27 0.83 16.84
CA LYS A 50 -10.80 0.84 16.90
C LYS A 50 -10.25 0.64 18.32
N ASP A 51 -10.85 1.30 19.32
CA ASP A 51 -10.38 1.21 20.71
C ASP A 51 -10.62 -0.19 21.30
N GLU A 52 -11.78 -0.79 21.02
CA GLU A 52 -12.11 -2.16 21.45
C GLU A 52 -11.22 -3.19 20.75
N GLU A 53 -10.98 -3.03 19.45
CA GLU A 53 -10.07 -3.93 18.72
C GLU A 53 -8.64 -3.84 19.24
N ALA A 54 -8.15 -2.63 19.57
CA ALA A 54 -6.80 -2.46 20.11
C ALA A 54 -6.61 -3.22 21.43
N GLN A 55 -7.61 -3.11 22.32
CA GLN A 55 -7.63 -3.82 23.60
C GLN A 55 -7.75 -5.33 23.38
N ALA A 56 -8.70 -5.77 22.54
CA ALA A 56 -8.91 -7.19 22.24
C ALA A 56 -7.66 -7.83 21.63
N HIS A 57 -7.03 -7.17 20.66
CA HIS A 57 -5.77 -7.60 20.05
C HIS A 57 -4.66 -7.69 21.10
N THR A 58 -4.48 -6.66 21.93
CA THR A 58 -3.43 -6.65 22.96
C THR A 58 -3.61 -7.77 23.97
N SER A 59 -4.82 -7.95 24.50
CA SER A 59 -5.14 -9.05 25.42
C SER A 59 -4.97 -10.41 24.75
N TYR A 60 -5.41 -10.55 23.49
CA TYR A 60 -5.22 -11.78 22.74
C TYR A 60 -3.74 -12.12 22.56
N MET A 61 -2.90 -11.17 22.14
CA MET A 61 -1.48 -11.45 21.94
C MET A 61 -0.78 -11.82 23.25
N GLN A 62 -1.19 -11.24 24.39
CA GLN A 62 -0.67 -11.64 25.70
C GLN A 62 -0.97 -13.10 26.05
N THR A 63 -2.13 -13.64 25.67
CA THR A 63 -2.44 -15.06 25.90
C THR A 63 -1.63 -16.01 25.01
N ARG A 64 -0.96 -15.49 23.98
CA ARG A 64 -0.12 -16.26 23.04
C ARG A 64 1.34 -16.34 23.43
N LEU A 65 1.74 -15.77 24.58
CA LEU A 65 3.12 -15.86 25.05
C LEU A 65 3.49 -17.33 25.34
N GLY A 66 4.61 -17.78 24.77
CA GLY A 66 5.06 -19.17 24.81
C GLY A 66 4.62 -20.02 23.61
N ASP A 67 3.68 -19.54 22.79
CA ASP A 67 3.24 -20.26 21.60
C ASP A 67 4.25 -20.15 20.45
N SER A 68 4.23 -21.13 19.54
CA SER A 68 4.95 -21.08 18.26
C SER A 68 4.28 -20.09 17.30
N LEU A 69 4.40 -18.80 17.61
CA LEU A 69 3.79 -17.68 16.90
C LEU A 69 4.84 -16.63 16.54
N LEU A 70 4.93 -16.30 15.25
CA LEU A 70 5.67 -15.14 14.75
C LEU A 70 4.68 -14.03 14.39
N ALA A 71 4.69 -12.94 15.15
CA ALA A 71 3.89 -11.77 14.85
C ALA A 71 4.75 -10.69 14.18
N ILE A 72 4.33 -10.23 13.01
CA ILE A 72 5.01 -9.22 12.22
C ILE A 72 4.08 -8.02 12.11
N TYR A 73 4.58 -6.82 12.35
CA TYR A 73 3.83 -5.57 12.22
C TYR A 73 4.50 -4.72 11.15
N SER A 74 3.72 -4.12 10.26
CA SER A 74 4.21 -3.21 9.24
C SER A 74 3.42 -1.92 9.23
N ASP A 75 4.09 -0.83 8.85
CA ASP A 75 3.47 0.48 8.72
C ASP A 75 4.20 1.31 7.63
N ALA A 76 3.48 2.26 7.04
CA ALA A 76 4.04 3.20 6.09
C ALA A 76 3.65 4.66 6.36
N VAL A 77 4.67 5.52 6.42
CA VAL A 77 4.49 6.95 6.67
C VAL A 77 4.98 7.82 5.50
N PRO A 78 4.24 8.86 5.11
CA PRO A 78 4.73 9.83 4.15
C PRO A 78 5.77 10.73 4.82
N LEU A 79 6.97 10.81 4.25
CA LEU A 79 8.03 11.71 4.72
C LEU A 79 8.63 12.50 3.57
N HIS A 80 9.45 13.50 3.91
CA HIS A 80 10.19 14.28 2.91
C HIS A 80 11.00 13.31 2.02
N ARG A 81 10.78 13.39 0.70
CA ARG A 81 11.36 12.51 -0.34
C ARG A 81 10.83 11.08 -0.43
N GLY A 82 9.55 10.86 -0.13
CA GLY A 82 8.83 9.63 -0.51
C GLY A 82 8.19 8.90 0.66
N ILE A 83 7.71 7.69 0.40
CA ILE A 83 7.02 6.88 1.41
C ILE A 83 8.04 6.00 2.15
N ARG A 84 8.06 6.09 3.47
CA ARG A 84 8.84 5.19 4.32
C ARG A 84 7.99 4.01 4.74
N VAL A 85 8.57 2.83 4.65
CA VAL A 85 7.94 1.56 4.99
C VAL A 85 8.79 0.93 6.08
N SER A 86 8.14 0.23 7.00
CA SER A 86 8.83 -0.50 8.05
C SER A 86 8.17 -1.84 8.32
N LEU A 87 8.95 -2.71 8.97
CA LEU A 87 8.45 -3.93 9.58
C LEU A 87 9.17 -4.20 10.90
N ALA A 88 8.48 -4.80 11.85
CA ALA A 88 9.01 -5.35 13.10
C ALA A 88 8.44 -6.74 13.32
N ALA A 89 9.29 -7.72 13.63
CA ALA A 89 8.91 -9.10 13.87
C ALA A 89 9.23 -9.51 15.31
N PHE A 90 8.28 -10.19 15.94
CA PHE A 90 8.31 -10.61 17.34
C PHE A 90 8.05 -12.10 17.44
N ASP A 91 8.93 -12.80 18.14
CA ASP A 91 8.80 -14.23 18.41
C ASP A 91 8.14 -14.45 19.77
N TYR A 92 6.93 -15.01 19.75
CA TYR A 92 6.12 -15.23 20.94
C TYR A 92 6.56 -16.47 21.72
N ALA A 93 7.29 -17.41 21.11
CA ALA A 93 7.87 -18.54 21.82
C ALA A 93 8.93 -18.07 22.83
N HIS A 94 9.56 -16.92 22.56
CA HIS A 94 10.56 -16.29 23.41
C HIS A 94 10.03 -15.00 24.06
N ASN A 95 8.80 -15.05 24.59
CA ASN A 95 8.16 -13.97 25.34
C ASN A 95 8.04 -12.64 24.54
N ALA A 96 7.54 -12.75 23.31
CA ALA A 96 7.34 -11.64 22.36
C ALA A 96 8.61 -10.81 22.11
N ARG A 97 9.78 -11.46 22.05
CA ARG A 97 11.06 -10.81 21.78
C ARG A 97 11.10 -10.28 20.35
N GLU A 98 11.52 -9.02 20.15
CA GLU A 98 11.83 -8.49 18.82
C GLU A 98 13.02 -9.26 18.22
N VAL A 99 12.77 -9.99 17.14
CA VAL A 99 13.78 -10.83 16.46
C VAL A 99 14.29 -10.22 15.18
N HIS A 100 13.52 -9.32 14.57
CA HIS A 100 13.92 -8.65 13.34
C HIS A 100 13.17 -7.34 13.13
N TRP A 101 13.78 -6.42 12.41
CA TRP A 101 13.14 -5.22 11.90
C TRP A 101 13.81 -4.78 10.61
N ASN A 102 13.05 -4.09 9.76
CA ASN A 102 13.58 -3.46 8.56
C ASN A 102 12.88 -2.13 8.28
N THR A 103 13.54 -1.30 7.48
CA THR A 103 12.98 -0.04 6.98
C THR A 103 13.35 0.16 5.52
N LEU A 104 12.47 0.80 4.76
CA LEU A 104 12.65 1.07 3.34
C LEU A 104 12.13 2.48 2.99
N ASN A 105 12.65 3.07 1.93
CA ASN A 105 12.05 4.22 1.28
C ASN A 105 11.67 3.81 -0.15
N ILE A 106 10.38 3.76 -0.49
CA ILE A 106 9.92 3.34 -1.83
C ILE A 106 9.85 4.49 -2.84
N GLY A 107 10.30 5.69 -2.45
CA GLY A 107 10.42 6.84 -3.35
C GLY A 107 9.17 7.71 -3.45
N GLN A 108 9.31 8.78 -4.25
CA GLN A 108 8.28 9.84 -4.39
C GLN A 108 7.20 9.50 -5.42
N GLY A 109 7.44 8.51 -6.28
CA GLY A 109 6.46 8.01 -7.24
C GLY A 109 5.36 7.16 -6.59
N GLN A 110 5.33 7.06 -5.26
CA GLN A 110 4.48 6.15 -4.50
C GLN A 110 3.59 6.93 -3.53
N ILE A 111 2.43 6.37 -3.19
CA ILE A 111 1.54 6.85 -2.13
C ILE A 111 1.61 5.94 -0.90
N VAL A 112 1.11 6.41 0.25
CA VAL A 112 1.09 5.65 1.51
C VAL A 112 0.51 4.24 1.30
N TYR A 113 -0.60 4.13 0.57
CA TYR A 113 -1.19 2.84 0.21
C TYR A 113 -0.21 1.85 -0.44
N ASN A 114 0.73 2.29 -1.30
CA ASN A 114 1.74 1.38 -1.86
C ASN A 114 2.79 1.00 -0.82
N GLY A 115 3.07 1.90 0.13
CA GLY A 115 3.93 1.61 1.27
C GLY A 115 3.34 0.52 2.17
N GLU A 116 2.03 0.56 2.39
CA GLU A 116 1.30 -0.48 3.13
C GLU A 116 1.37 -1.84 2.44
N LEU A 117 1.18 -1.87 1.12
CA LEU A 117 1.37 -3.09 0.33
C LEU A 117 2.80 -3.63 0.47
N GLU A 118 3.81 -2.76 0.34
CA GLU A 118 5.22 -3.15 0.49
C GLU A 118 5.55 -3.64 1.89
N GLY A 119 5.00 -3.02 2.94
CA GLY A 119 5.22 -3.40 4.33
C GLY A 119 4.72 -4.82 4.62
N ILE A 120 3.48 -5.10 4.22
CA ILE A 120 2.89 -6.44 4.34
C ILE A 120 3.72 -7.45 3.51
N THR A 121 4.09 -7.09 2.28
CA THR A 121 4.88 -7.98 1.41
C THR A 121 6.25 -8.31 1.99
N GLN A 122 6.98 -7.34 2.57
CA GLN A 122 8.25 -7.64 3.23
C GLN A 122 8.05 -8.51 4.47
N GLY A 123 6.93 -8.37 5.18
CA GLY A 123 6.56 -9.29 6.26
C GLY A 123 6.40 -10.72 5.77
N PHE A 124 5.71 -10.93 4.64
CA PHE A 124 5.58 -12.23 4.01
C PHE A 124 6.93 -12.80 3.56
N GLU A 125 7.78 -11.99 2.93
CA GLU A 125 9.09 -12.41 2.46
C GLU A 125 10.02 -12.78 3.63
N TYR A 126 10.04 -11.98 4.69
CA TYR A 126 10.77 -12.30 5.91
C TYR A 126 10.25 -13.60 6.54
N ALA A 127 8.94 -13.75 6.68
CA ALA A 127 8.32 -14.98 7.16
C ALA A 127 8.72 -16.20 6.31
N ALA A 128 8.74 -16.08 4.99
CA ALA A 128 9.17 -17.16 4.10
C ALA A 128 10.64 -17.57 4.32
N LEU A 129 11.52 -16.65 4.73
CA LEU A 129 12.90 -16.95 5.08
C LEU A 129 12.98 -17.76 6.38
N VAL A 130 12.26 -17.35 7.42
CA VAL A 130 12.45 -17.85 8.79
C VAL A 130 11.44 -18.91 9.26
N ALA A 131 10.37 -19.16 8.50
CA ALA A 131 9.30 -20.07 8.90
C ALA A 131 9.80 -21.45 9.33
N ALA A 132 9.27 -21.94 10.46
CA ALA A 132 9.49 -23.28 10.99
C ALA A 132 8.23 -24.15 10.87
N PRO A 133 8.35 -25.49 10.82
CA PRO A 133 7.19 -26.38 10.77
C PRO A 133 6.21 -26.14 11.92
N SER A 134 4.91 -26.20 11.62
CA SER A 134 3.80 -25.97 12.57
C SER A 134 3.76 -24.59 13.22
N GLN A 135 4.56 -23.64 12.75
CA GLN A 135 4.55 -22.26 13.23
C GLN A 135 3.32 -21.50 12.70
N GLU A 136 2.69 -20.74 13.58
CA GLU A 136 1.70 -19.74 13.21
C GLU A 136 2.39 -18.41 12.87
N ILE A 137 2.05 -17.80 11.73
CA ILE A 137 2.60 -16.51 11.34
C ILE A 137 1.47 -15.51 11.08
N ARG A 138 1.55 -14.36 11.74
CA ARG A 138 0.57 -13.28 11.57
C ARG A 138 1.27 -12.00 11.13
N VAL A 139 0.83 -11.43 10.01
CA VAL A 139 1.25 -10.11 9.55
C VAL A 139 0.15 -9.11 9.85
N HIS A 140 0.46 -8.11 10.65
CA HIS A 140 -0.45 -7.08 11.13
C HIS A 140 -0.20 -5.77 10.39
N ALA A 141 -1.29 -5.15 9.91
CA ALA A 141 -1.25 -3.85 9.24
C ALA A 141 -2.54 -3.07 9.51
N ASP A 142 -2.49 -1.74 9.45
CA ASP A 142 -3.63 -0.89 9.78
C ASP A 142 -4.44 -0.40 8.56
N ASN A 143 -3.95 -0.66 7.35
CA ASN A 143 -4.60 -0.27 6.11
C ASN A 143 -5.48 -1.38 5.54
N GLN A 144 -6.77 -1.32 5.84
CA GLN A 144 -7.76 -2.28 5.32
C GLN A 144 -7.79 -2.34 3.79
N ALA A 145 -7.60 -1.23 3.08
CA ALA A 145 -7.61 -1.22 1.61
C ALA A 145 -6.42 -2.02 1.03
N ALA A 146 -5.24 -1.92 1.66
CA ALA A 146 -4.08 -2.72 1.29
C ALA A 146 -4.33 -4.22 1.56
N ILE A 147 -4.92 -4.55 2.71
CA ILE A 147 -5.29 -5.94 3.05
C ILE A 147 -6.29 -6.50 2.03
N TYR A 148 -7.35 -5.76 1.70
CA TYR A 148 -8.33 -6.16 0.68
C TYR A 148 -7.68 -6.36 -0.69
N ARG A 149 -6.73 -5.49 -1.07
CA ARG A 149 -6.01 -5.64 -2.33
C ARG A 149 -5.21 -6.94 -2.35
N LEU A 150 -4.51 -7.25 -1.26
CA LEU A 150 -3.71 -8.48 -1.15
C LEU A 150 -4.59 -9.73 -0.99
N GLN A 151 -5.83 -9.61 -0.51
CA GLN A 151 -6.79 -10.72 -0.48
C GLN A 151 -7.34 -11.09 -1.86
N THR A 152 -7.29 -10.17 -2.84
CA THR A 152 -8.09 -10.28 -4.08
C THR A 152 -7.22 -10.55 -5.31
N PRO A 153 -7.19 -11.78 -5.85
CA PRO A 153 -6.52 -12.10 -7.10
C PRO A 153 -7.09 -11.27 -8.26
N SER A 154 -6.29 -10.34 -8.81
CA SER A 154 -6.71 -9.49 -9.92
C SER A 154 -5.53 -8.77 -10.58
N ASP A 155 -5.68 -8.46 -11.87
CA ASP A 155 -4.74 -7.69 -12.70
C ASP A 155 -4.97 -6.17 -12.55
N LYS A 156 -5.00 -5.71 -11.30
CA LYS A 156 -5.22 -4.31 -10.92
C LYS A 156 -3.97 -3.72 -10.25
N PRO A 157 -3.82 -2.38 -10.16
CA PRO A 157 -2.73 -1.74 -9.42
C PRO A 157 -2.52 -2.39 -8.05
N GLY A 158 -1.28 -2.65 -7.67
CA GLY A 158 -0.94 -3.48 -6.51
C GLY A 158 -0.55 -4.94 -6.86
N GLN A 159 -0.56 -5.32 -8.15
CA GLN A 159 -0.41 -6.72 -8.58
C GLN A 159 0.96 -7.32 -8.21
N ALA A 160 2.04 -6.55 -8.36
CA ALA A 160 3.39 -7.04 -8.07
C ALA A 160 3.54 -7.48 -6.60
N TRP A 161 3.00 -6.71 -5.66
CA TRP A 161 2.97 -7.04 -4.23
C TRP A 161 2.13 -8.28 -3.94
N LEU A 162 0.96 -8.39 -4.58
CA LEU A 162 0.12 -9.59 -4.45
C LEU A 162 0.86 -10.86 -4.91
N LEU A 163 1.53 -10.80 -6.07
CA LEU A 163 2.29 -11.94 -6.60
C LEU A 163 3.44 -12.33 -5.66
N ARG A 164 4.17 -11.36 -5.13
CA ARG A 164 5.22 -11.58 -4.10
C ARG A 164 4.64 -12.23 -2.84
N CYS A 165 3.51 -11.75 -2.32
CA CYS A 165 2.84 -12.35 -1.17
C CYS A 165 2.40 -13.79 -1.45
N ILE A 166 1.82 -14.08 -2.63
CA ILE A 166 1.43 -15.46 -3.02
C ILE A 166 2.66 -16.37 -3.08
N GLN A 167 3.75 -15.91 -3.69
CA GLN A 167 4.99 -16.67 -3.79
C GLN A 167 5.58 -16.98 -2.42
N ALA A 168 5.65 -15.98 -1.54
CA ALA A 168 6.14 -16.14 -0.17
C ALA A 168 5.24 -17.06 0.66
N ALA A 169 3.92 -16.89 0.59
CA ALA A 169 2.97 -17.76 1.29
C ALA A 169 3.09 -19.23 0.86
N ASN A 170 3.25 -19.51 -0.44
CA ASN A 170 3.50 -20.86 -0.92
C ASN A 170 4.81 -21.45 -0.38
N GLN A 171 5.86 -20.64 -0.17
CA GLN A 171 7.09 -21.09 0.48
C GLN A 171 6.86 -21.44 1.96
N ILE A 172 6.12 -20.60 2.68
CA ILE A 172 5.76 -20.82 4.09
C ILE A 172 4.97 -22.12 4.26
N ILE A 173 3.95 -22.33 3.41
CA ILE A 173 3.13 -23.55 3.43
C ILE A 173 3.98 -24.81 3.17
N ARG A 174 4.92 -24.74 2.21
CA ARG A 174 5.83 -25.87 1.94
C ARG A 174 6.75 -26.20 3.11
N LYS A 175 7.05 -25.23 3.97
CA LYS A 175 7.80 -25.44 5.22
C LYS A 175 6.93 -25.97 6.37
N GLY A 176 5.64 -26.20 6.13
CA GLY A 176 4.70 -26.71 7.14
C GLY A 176 4.17 -25.65 8.10
N ALA A 177 4.35 -24.37 7.79
CA ALA A 177 3.81 -23.24 8.56
C ALA A 177 2.52 -22.71 7.92
N ASN A 178 1.77 -21.88 8.67
CA ASN A 178 0.64 -21.13 8.14
C ASN A 178 0.89 -19.62 8.24
N ILE A 179 0.21 -18.84 7.39
CA ILE A 179 0.30 -17.38 7.42
C ILE A 179 -1.06 -16.72 7.19
N SER A 180 -1.29 -15.63 7.91
CA SER A 180 -2.47 -14.77 7.77
C SER A 180 -2.12 -13.28 7.88
N ILE A 181 -2.96 -12.44 7.27
CA ILE A 181 -2.94 -10.99 7.45
C ILE A 181 -4.04 -10.59 8.43
N HIS A 182 -3.71 -9.79 9.44
CA HIS A 182 -4.64 -9.32 10.44
C HIS A 182 -4.68 -7.79 10.41
N TRP A 183 -5.88 -7.23 10.33
CA TRP A 183 -6.04 -5.80 10.55
C TRP A 183 -5.85 -5.47 12.02
N VAL A 184 -5.09 -4.40 12.31
CA VAL A 184 -5.00 -3.80 13.64
C VAL A 184 -5.26 -2.30 13.53
N PRO A 185 -5.87 -1.66 14.54
CA PRO A 185 -6.10 -0.23 14.49
C PRO A 185 -4.80 0.56 14.64
N GLY A 186 -4.54 1.46 13.69
CA GLY A 186 -3.46 2.43 13.77
C GLY A 186 -3.71 3.51 14.82
N HIS A 187 -2.63 3.99 15.46
CA HIS A 187 -2.63 5.04 16.49
C HIS A 187 -3.52 4.76 17.72
N LYS A 188 -3.52 3.50 18.19
CA LYS A 188 -4.31 3.03 19.34
C LYS A 188 -3.50 2.18 20.32
N ASP A 189 -2.25 2.57 20.56
CA ASP A 189 -1.39 1.95 21.58
C ASP A 189 -1.13 0.43 21.41
N VAL A 190 -1.30 -0.10 20.19
CA VAL A 190 -0.89 -1.46 19.86
C VAL A 190 0.63 -1.48 19.71
N ALA A 191 1.33 -1.99 20.72
CA ALA A 191 2.79 -1.91 20.84
C ALA A 191 3.57 -2.31 19.57
N GLY A 192 3.17 -3.39 18.89
CA GLY A 192 3.80 -3.82 17.63
C GLY A 192 3.59 -2.83 16.48
N ASN A 193 2.40 -2.24 16.38
CA ASN A 193 2.08 -1.24 15.36
C ASN A 193 2.80 0.09 15.62
N GLU A 194 2.84 0.53 16.89
CA GLU A 194 3.60 1.72 17.27
C GLU A 194 5.11 1.56 17.03
N ARG A 195 5.62 0.34 17.24
CA ARG A 195 7.00 0.01 16.91
C ARG A 195 7.26 0.15 15.42
N ALA A 196 6.36 -0.35 14.56
CA ALA A 196 6.45 -0.17 13.12
C ALA A 196 6.41 1.32 12.74
N ASP A 197 5.43 2.10 13.21
CA ASP A 197 5.34 3.55 12.97
C ASP A 197 6.63 4.29 13.37
N SER A 198 7.17 3.98 14.55
CA SER A 198 8.45 4.52 15.02
C SER A 198 9.63 4.15 14.12
N LEU A 199 9.69 2.92 13.61
CA LEU A 199 10.69 2.49 12.63
C LEU A 199 10.53 3.26 11.31
N ALA A 200 9.31 3.40 10.80
CA ALA A 200 9.03 4.08 9.55
C ALA A 200 9.46 5.56 9.62
N LYS A 201 9.15 6.25 10.73
CA LYS A 201 9.57 7.64 10.99
C LYS A 201 11.10 7.79 11.04
N ARG A 202 11.83 6.81 11.60
CA ARG A 202 13.30 6.82 11.65
C ARG A 202 13.97 6.55 10.30
N ALA A 203 13.24 5.99 9.34
CA ALA A 203 13.76 5.72 7.99
C ALA A 203 13.94 6.98 7.11
N ALA A 204 13.74 8.18 7.67
CA ALA A 204 13.83 9.46 6.94
C ALA A 204 15.12 9.61 6.09
N LYS A 205 16.26 9.08 6.56
CA LYS A 205 17.57 9.19 5.90
C LYS A 205 17.81 8.16 4.78
N LYS A 206 16.95 7.15 4.59
CA LYS A 206 17.14 6.13 3.55
C LYS A 206 16.90 6.69 2.15
N ARG A 207 17.80 6.33 1.22
CA ARG A 207 17.64 6.63 -0.21
C ARG A 207 16.47 5.82 -0.77
N PRO A 208 15.73 6.36 -1.76
CA PRO A 208 14.70 5.60 -2.46
C PRO A 208 15.27 4.30 -3.04
N SER A 209 14.59 3.18 -2.80
CA SER A 209 14.90 1.89 -3.41
C SER A 209 14.36 1.76 -4.83
N SER A 210 13.43 2.64 -5.20
CA SER A 210 12.82 2.67 -6.52
C SER A 210 12.52 4.11 -6.93
N ASN A 211 12.61 4.34 -8.24
CA ASN A 211 12.13 5.56 -8.90
C ASN A 211 10.80 5.30 -9.65
N THR A 212 10.20 4.11 -9.50
CA THR A 212 8.96 3.76 -10.15
C THR A 212 7.80 4.63 -9.67
N THR A 213 6.98 5.08 -10.61
CA THR A 213 5.72 5.77 -10.30
C THR A 213 4.55 4.79 -10.36
N SER A 214 3.77 4.71 -9.28
CA SER A 214 2.58 3.85 -9.26
C SER A 214 1.45 4.45 -10.11
N LEU A 215 0.58 3.58 -10.62
CA LEU A 215 -0.59 4.04 -11.39
C LEU A 215 -1.51 4.93 -10.55
N ALA A 216 -1.59 4.67 -9.24
CA ALA A 216 -2.31 5.54 -8.31
C ALA A 216 -1.71 6.95 -8.21
N MET A 217 -0.38 7.09 -8.18
CA MET A 217 0.29 8.38 -8.17
C MET A 217 0.09 9.12 -9.49
N THR A 218 0.19 8.42 -10.63
CA THR A 218 -0.13 8.98 -11.95
C THR A 218 -1.57 9.49 -11.99
N GLY A 219 -2.53 8.72 -11.48
CA GLY A 219 -3.93 9.14 -11.35
C GLY A 219 -4.11 10.42 -10.52
N ILE A 220 -3.40 10.55 -9.39
CA ILE A 220 -3.39 11.77 -8.57
C ILE A 220 -2.83 12.96 -9.34
N LYS A 221 -1.71 12.79 -10.06
CA LYS A 221 -1.12 13.85 -10.89
C LYS A 221 -2.11 14.33 -11.96
N ILE A 222 -2.76 13.41 -12.68
CA ILE A 222 -3.77 13.72 -13.70
C ILE A 222 -4.94 14.49 -13.08
N LYS A 223 -5.47 14.03 -11.95
CA LYS A 223 -6.58 14.71 -11.26
C LYS A 223 -6.20 16.13 -10.84
N ASN A 224 -4.98 16.33 -10.35
CA ASN A 224 -4.49 17.65 -9.97
C ASN A 224 -4.32 18.58 -11.17
N LEU A 225 -3.83 18.07 -12.31
CA LEU A 225 -3.74 18.84 -13.55
C LEU A 225 -5.13 19.26 -14.04
N ALA A 226 -6.06 18.32 -14.15
CA ALA A 226 -7.44 18.62 -14.55
C ALA A 226 -8.13 19.62 -13.61
N SER A 227 -7.87 19.52 -12.31
CA SER A 227 -8.41 20.48 -11.32
C SER A 227 -7.85 21.89 -11.53
N LYS A 228 -6.56 22.03 -11.84
CA LYS A 228 -5.93 23.33 -12.14
C LYS A 228 -6.46 23.93 -13.43
N GLU A 229 -6.59 23.14 -14.49
CA GLU A 229 -7.17 23.59 -15.76
C GLU A 229 -8.61 24.06 -15.57
N TRP A 230 -9.41 23.32 -14.82
CA TRP A 230 -10.78 23.72 -14.50
C TRP A 230 -10.82 25.03 -13.70
N GLN A 231 -9.97 25.18 -12.69
CA GLN A 231 -9.87 26.41 -11.90
C GLN A 231 -9.49 27.62 -12.78
N GLN A 232 -8.56 27.44 -13.72
CA GLN A 232 -8.17 28.49 -14.68
C GLN A 232 -9.31 28.84 -15.64
N ALA A 233 -10.01 27.83 -16.17
CA ALA A 233 -11.17 28.06 -17.03
C ALA A 233 -12.27 28.82 -16.29
N LEU A 234 -12.53 28.43 -15.03
CA LEU A 234 -13.50 29.09 -14.16
C LEU A 234 -13.08 30.53 -13.82
N SER A 235 -11.80 30.78 -13.53
CA SER A 235 -11.31 32.14 -13.24
C SER A 235 -11.40 33.06 -14.45
N ASN A 236 -11.19 32.53 -15.66
CA ASN A 236 -11.28 33.30 -16.90
C ASN A 236 -12.74 33.57 -17.30
N TYR A 237 -13.64 32.63 -17.04
CA TYR A 237 -15.07 32.75 -17.35
C TYR A 237 -15.79 33.73 -16.41
N THR A 238 -15.50 33.64 -15.11
CA THR A 238 -16.24 34.35 -14.03
C THR A 238 -16.41 35.85 -14.28
N PRO A 239 -15.37 36.64 -14.64
CA PRO A 239 -15.52 38.07 -14.90
C PRO A 239 -16.47 38.40 -16.06
N SER A 240 -16.36 37.66 -17.18
CA SER A 240 -17.21 37.85 -18.36
C SER A 240 -18.66 37.49 -18.07
N ALA A 241 -18.89 36.42 -17.31
CA ALA A 241 -20.22 35.99 -16.91
C ALA A 241 -20.91 37.02 -16.00
N ILE A 242 -20.20 37.55 -14.99
CA ILE A 242 -20.70 38.59 -14.09
C ILE A 242 -21.00 39.89 -14.85
N HIS A 243 -20.11 40.29 -15.78
CA HIS A 243 -20.32 41.48 -16.60
C HIS A 243 -21.59 41.37 -17.46
N LYS A 244 -21.84 40.21 -18.06
CA LYS A 244 -23.03 39.99 -18.92
C LYS A 244 -24.33 39.85 -18.13
N ASN A 245 -24.28 39.27 -16.94
CA ASN A 245 -25.43 39.14 -16.06
C ASN A 245 -25.00 39.17 -14.58
N PRO A 246 -25.26 40.30 -13.88
CA PRO A 246 -24.89 40.48 -12.47
C PRO A 246 -25.57 39.49 -11.51
N ASN A 247 -26.68 38.86 -11.91
CA ASN A 247 -27.42 37.89 -11.11
C ASN A 247 -27.00 36.43 -11.37
N THR A 248 -25.89 36.21 -12.08
CA THR A 248 -25.37 34.86 -12.38
C THR A 248 -24.99 34.10 -11.13
N TYR A 249 -25.02 32.76 -11.23
CA TYR A 249 -24.50 31.88 -10.17
C TYR A 249 -23.05 32.25 -9.79
N ALA A 250 -22.21 32.60 -10.77
CA ALA A 250 -20.83 33.04 -10.55
C ALA A 250 -20.72 34.32 -9.70
N ALA A 251 -21.71 35.20 -9.72
CA ALA A 251 -21.75 36.41 -8.87
C ALA A 251 -22.11 36.11 -7.41
N LYS A 252 -22.86 35.03 -7.16
CA LYS A 252 -23.36 34.65 -5.82
C LYS A 252 -22.33 33.97 -4.93
N TYR A 253 -21.30 33.34 -5.52
CA TYR A 253 -20.30 32.53 -4.81
C TYR A 253 -18.88 33.07 -5.01
N LYS A 254 -18.76 34.40 -5.05
CA LYS A 254 -17.48 35.11 -5.15
C LYS A 254 -16.68 35.04 -3.86
#